data_AF-A0A7W0URD1-F1
#
_entry.id   AF-A0A7W0URD1-F1
#
_cell.length_a   1.000
_cell.length_b   1.000
_cell.length_c   1.000
_cell.angle_alpha   90.00
_cell.angle_beta   90.00
_cell.angle_gamma   90.00
#
_symmetry.space_group_name_H-M   'P 1'
#
loop_
_entity.id
_entity.type
_entity.pdbx_description
1 polymer ?
#
loop_
_entity_poly.entity_id
_entity_poly.type
_entity_poly.pdbx_seq_one_letter_code
_entity_poly.pdbx_strand_id
1 'polypeptide(L)' 'MPKNVLVLVCDTARADAFEPYGAPAGSTPAVTRLAEQGAAVENVFSTACWTLPSHASMFSGLLPRALGLGPAPGGTP' A
#
# COMPACT_ATOMS: atom_id res chain seq x y z
N MET A 1 -14.41 6.20 -25.07
CA MET A 1 -14.47 5.13 -24.04
C MET A 1 -14.05 5.69 -22.70
N PRO A 2 -14.65 5.25 -21.59
CA PRO A 2 -14.17 5.63 -20.25
C PRO A 2 -12.75 5.08 -20.01
N LYS A 3 -12.00 5.76 -19.15
CA LYS A 3 -10.66 5.29 -18.72
C LYS A 3 -10.83 4.19 -17.68
N ASN A 4 -9.99 3.16 -17.77
CA ASN A 4 -9.92 2.09 -16.77
C ASN A 4 -8.92 2.47 -15.67
N VAL A 5 -9.17 1.99 -14.46
CA VAL A 5 -8.26 2.13 -13.31
C VAL A 5 -7.98 0.73 -12.76
N LEU A 6 -6.69 0.42 -12.56
CA LEU A 6 -6.23 -0.82 -11.92
C LEU A 6 -5.54 -0.46 -10.60
N VAL A 7 -6.03 -1.03 -9.50
CA VAL A 7 -5.40 -0.93 -8.18
C VAL A 7 -4.76 -2.27 -7.86
N LEU A 8 -3.42 -2.31 -7.79
CA LEU A 8 -2.65 -3.50 -7.45
C LEU A 8 -2.17 -3.39 -6.00
N VAL A 9 -2.49 -4.39 -5.17
CA VAL A 9 -2.06 -4.46 -3.76
C VAL A 9 -1.29 -5.76 -3.54
N CYS A 10 -0.11 -5.66 -2.95
CA CYS A 10 0.70 -6.81 -2.56
C CYS A 10 0.58 -7.01 -1.04
N ASP A 11 0.03 -8.15 -0.62
CA ASP A 11 -0.15 -8.43 0.81
C ASP A 11 1.18 -8.67 1.51
N THR A 12 1.35 -8.11 2.70
CA THR A 12 2.55 -8.20 3.55
C THR A 12 3.88 -7.75 2.92
N ALA A 13 3.84 -7.08 1.77
CA ALA A 13 5.05 -6.69 1.05
C ALA A 13 5.77 -5.51 1.73
N ARG A 14 7.08 -5.65 1.94
CA ARG A 14 7.94 -4.54 2.39
C ARG A 14 8.36 -3.68 1.21
N ALA A 15 8.50 -2.37 1.43
CA ALA A 15 8.96 -1.45 0.40
C ALA A 15 10.35 -1.84 -0.15
N ASP A 16 11.30 -2.17 0.72
CA ASP A 16 12.68 -2.54 0.36
C ASP A 16 12.82 -3.89 -0.38
N ALA A 17 11.71 -4.60 -0.61
CA ALA A 17 11.67 -5.76 -1.50
C ALA A 17 11.48 -5.38 -2.99
N PHE A 18 11.26 -4.10 -3.30
CA PHE A 18 11.12 -3.59 -4.66
C PHE A 18 12.27 -2.68 -5.05
N GLU A 19 12.73 -2.80 -6.29
CA GLU A 19 13.93 -2.11 -6.80
C GLU A 19 13.83 -0.57 -6.71
N PRO A 20 12.68 0.09 -7.03
CA PRO A 20 12.54 1.54 -6.86
C PRO A 20 12.71 2.03 -5.41
N TYR A 21 12.70 1.12 -4.42
CA TYR A 21 12.78 1.44 -3.01
C TYR A 21 13.98 0.74 -2.32
N GLY A 22 14.94 0.23 -3.09
CA GLY A 22 16.24 -0.25 -2.57
C GLY A 22 16.53 -1.74 -2.73
N ALA A 23 15.66 -2.53 -3.37
CA ALA A 23 16.00 -3.92 -3.70
C ALA A 23 17.10 -4.00 -4.79
N PRO A 24 17.86 -5.10 -4.88
CA PRO A 24 18.88 -5.26 -5.92
C PRO A 24 18.32 -5.11 -7.34
N ALA A 25 19.13 -4.54 -8.24
CA ALA A 25 18.76 -4.35 -9.64
C ALA A 25 18.29 -5.66 -10.30
N GLY A 26 17.15 -5.59 -11.00
CA GLY A 26 16.53 -6.76 -11.66
C GLY A 26 15.65 -7.63 -10.76
N SER A 27 15.48 -7.28 -9.48
CA SER A 27 14.61 -8.03 -8.55
C SER A 27 13.13 -7.91 -8.91
N THR A 28 12.71 -6.75 -9.44
CA THR A 28 11.30 -6.46 -9.74
C THR A 28 11.11 -5.73 -11.07
N PRO A 29 11.46 -6.34 -12.23
CA PRO A 29 11.56 -5.65 -13.51
C PRO A 29 10.25 -5.02 -13.99
N ALA A 30 9.11 -5.64 -13.66
CA ALA A 30 7.79 -5.06 -13.99
C ALA A 30 7.50 -3.80 -13.17
N VAL A 31 7.87 -3.79 -11.88
CA VAL A 31 7.68 -2.64 -10.98
C VAL A 31 8.64 -1.51 -11.34
N THR A 32 9.89 -1.85 -11.69
CA THR A 32 10.89 -0.88 -12.18
C THR A 32 10.37 -0.16 -13.43
N ARG A 33 9.87 -0.90 -14.42
CA ARG A 33 9.27 -0.30 -15.62
C ARG A 33 8.06 0.60 -15.30
N LEU A 34 7.21 0.20 -14.36
CA LEU A 34 6.07 1.01 -13.93
C LEU A 34 6.51 2.32 -13.27
N ALA A 35 7.57 2.28 -12.45
CA ALA A 35 8.15 3.46 -11.83
C ALA A 35 8.77 4.41 -12.87
N GLU A 36 9.52 3.89 -13.85
CA GLU A 36 10.13 4.68 -14.93
C GLU A 36 9.10 5.37 -15.83
N GLN A 37 7.96 4.72 -16.08
CA GLN A 37 6.88 5.27 -16.90
C GLN A 37 5.92 6.17 -16.13
N GLY A 38 6.07 6.23 -14.80
CA GLY A 38 5.16 6.91 -13.89
C GLY A 38 5.91 7.57 -12.75
N ALA A 39 5.58 7.19 -11.52
CA ALA A 39 6.22 7.71 -10.32
C ALA A 39 6.37 6.61 -9.27
N ALA A 40 7.53 6.60 -8.60
CA ALA A 40 7.75 5.92 -7.33
C ALA A 40 7.87 6.98 -6.23
N VAL A 41 7.11 6.82 -5.14
CA VAL A 41 7.04 7.83 -4.06
C VAL A 41 7.53 7.19 -2.77
N GLU A 42 8.58 7.75 -2.16
CA GLU A 42 9.26 7.15 -1.01
C GLU A 42 8.49 7.31 0.31
N ASN A 43 7.78 8.43 0.49
CA ASN A 43 7.15 8.79 1.75
C ASN A 43 5.64 8.49 1.76
N VAL A 44 5.28 7.22 1.56
CA VAL A 44 3.89 6.74 1.57
C VAL A 44 3.69 5.72 2.69
N PHE A 45 2.71 5.97 3.56
CA PHE A 45 2.46 5.15 4.75
C PHE A 45 1.06 4.55 4.71
N SER A 46 0.93 3.27 5.08
CA SER A 46 -0.37 2.64 5.31
C SER A 46 -1.05 3.27 6.53
N THR A 47 -2.37 3.45 6.47
CA THR A 47 -3.15 3.99 7.60
C THR A 47 -3.26 3.02 8.79
N ALA A 48 -2.91 1.75 8.58
CA ALA A 48 -2.86 0.71 9.62
C ALA A 48 -1.86 -0.40 9.27
N CYS A 49 -1.40 -1.15 10.27
CA CYS A 49 -0.38 -2.21 10.14
C CYS A 49 -0.93 -3.61 9.78
N TRP A 50 -2.23 -3.74 9.53
CA TRP A 50 -2.94 -5.00 9.31
C TRP A 50 -4.08 -4.84 8.30
N THR A 51 -4.45 -5.97 7.67
CA THR A 51 -5.18 -6.02 6.41
C THR A 51 -6.52 -5.27 6.44
N LEU A 52 -7.37 -5.54 7.43
CA LEU A 52 -8.76 -5.03 7.46
C LEU A 52 -8.83 -3.49 7.44
N PRO A 53 -8.27 -2.75 8.41
CA PRO A 53 -8.35 -1.30 8.38
C PRO A 53 -7.51 -0.63 7.31
N SER A 54 -6.41 -1.25 6.85
CA SER A 54 -5.63 -0.72 5.74
C SER A 54 -6.48 -0.70 4.46
N HIS A 55 -7.13 -1.81 4.12
CA HIS A 55 -8.00 -1.88 2.94
C HIS A 55 -9.27 -1.04 3.09
N ALA A 56 -9.91 -1.07 4.28
CA ALA A 56 -11.10 -0.27 4.52
C ALA A 56 -10.82 1.24 4.35
N SER A 57 -9.64 1.70 4.80
CA SER A 57 -9.21 3.09 4.58
C SER A 57 -8.93 3.37 3.11
N MET A 58 -8.23 2.46 2.41
CA MET A 58 -7.88 2.60 0.99
C MET A 58 -9.11 2.79 0.09
N PHE A 59 -10.19 2.02 0.34
CA PHE A 59 -11.41 2.08 -0.48
C PHE A 59 -12.40 3.17 -0.07
N SER A 60 -12.34 3.66 1.17
CA SER A 60 -13.26 4.70 1.67
C SER A 60 -12.67 6.11 1.67
N GLY A 61 -11.34 6.24 1.66
CA GLY A 61 -10.65 7.51 1.91
C GLY A 61 -10.75 8.00 3.36
N LEU A 62 -11.23 7.18 4.28
CA LEU A 62 -11.37 7.51 5.71
C LEU A 62 -10.29 6.84 6.55
N LEU A 63 -9.86 7.48 7.63
CA LEU A 63 -8.93 6.86 8.59
C LEU A 63 -9.63 5.74 9.38
N PRO A 64 -8.90 4.72 9.87
CA PRO A 64 -9.48 3.59 10.62
C PRO A 64 -10.38 4.02 11.78
N ARG A 65 -10.02 5.10 12.49
CA ARG A 65 -10.83 5.68 13.57
C ARG A 65 -12.22 6.11 13.13
N ALA A 66 -12.35 6.71 11.94
CA ALA A 66 -13.64 7.13 11.39
C ALA A 66 -14.51 5.94 10.95
N LEU A 67 -13.88 4.77 10.73
CA LEU A 67 -14.54 3.52 10.37
C LEU A 67 -14.85 2.62 11.57
N GLY A 68 -14.54 3.07 12.79
CA GLY A 68 -14.66 2.24 14.01
C GLY A 68 -13.64 1.10 14.11
N LEU A 69 -12.62 1.09 13.25
CA LEU A 69 -11.56 0.07 13.20
C LEU A 69 -10.34 0.50 14.04
N GLY A 70 -10.60 0.87 15.29
CA GLY A 70 -9.55 1.14 16.28
C GLY A 70 -9.09 -0.13 16.99
N PRO A 71 -8.10 -0.01 17.91
CA PRO A 71 -7.74 -1.10 18.81
C PRO A 71 -8.97 -1.61 19.58
N ALA A 72 -9.04 -2.92 19.82
CA ALA A 72 -10.08 -3.50 20.65
C ALA A 72 -10.02 -2.91 22.08
N PRO A 73 -11.17 -2.73 22.76
CA PRO A 73 -11.18 -2.38 24.18
C PRO A 73 -10.36 -3.40 24.96
N GLY A 74 -9.32 -2.95 25.67
CA GLY A 74 -8.40 -3.82 26.41
C GLY A 74 -7.00 -3.99 25.80
N GLY A 75 -6.71 -3.35 24.66
CA GLY A 75 -5.34 -3.23 24.16
C GLY A 75 -4.74 -4.52 23.58
N THR A 76 -5.57 -5.52 23.30
CA THR A 76 -5.16 -6.67 22.52
C THR A 76 -5.11 -6.25 21.04
N PRO A 77 -3.99 -6.47 20.33
CA PRO A 77 -3.99 -6.37 18.88
C PRO A 77 -5.06 -7.31 18.31
#